data_AF-A0A377XRL1-F1
#
_entry.id   AF-A0A377XRL1-F1
#
_cell.length_a   1.000
_cell.length_b   1.000
_cell.length_c   1.000
_cell.angle_alpha   90.00
_cell.angle_beta   90.00
_cell.angle_gamma   90.00
#
_symmetry.space_group_name_H-M   'P 1'
#
loop_
_entity.id
_entity.type
_entity.pdbx_description
1 polymer ?
#
loop_
_entity_poly.entity_id
_entity_poly.type
_entity_poly.pdbx_seq_one_letter_code
_entity_poly.pdbx_strand_id
1 'polypeptide(L)' 'MTDITQLLGKDAESLLQHRCITIPSDQLYLPGADYVDRVMVDNNRPPAVLRNMQTLYNTGRLGGNRLPFHSAG' A
#
# COMPACT_ATOMS: atom_id res chain seq x y z
N MET A 1 -4.27 -19.57 15.35
CA MET A 1 -4.92 -19.05 14.13
C MET A 1 -6.27 -18.53 14.55
N THR A 2 -6.54 -17.24 14.40
CA THR A 2 -7.78 -16.62 14.89
C THR A 2 -8.87 -16.74 13.82
N ASP A 3 -10.06 -17.23 14.19
CA ASP A 3 -11.20 -17.27 13.28
C ASP A 3 -11.84 -15.87 13.17
N ILE A 4 -11.41 -15.12 12.17
CA ILE A 4 -11.86 -13.75 11.93
C ILE A 4 -13.36 -13.68 11.60
N THR A 5 -13.93 -14.75 11.02
CA THR A 5 -15.34 -14.81 10.64
C THR A 5 -16.21 -14.89 11.88
N GLN A 6 -15.80 -15.72 12.86
CA GLN A 6 -16.48 -15.80 14.15
C GLN A 6 -16.41 -14.50 14.95
N LEU A 7 -15.26 -13.81 14.93
CA LEU A 7 -15.10 -12.54 15.64
C LEU A 7 -15.97 -11.42 15.07
N LEU A 8 -16.18 -11.41 13.75
CA LEU A 8 -16.97 -10.40 13.06
C LEU A 8 -18.47 -10.73 13.02
N GLY A 9 -18.83 -12.00 13.24
CA GLY A 9 -20.22 -12.44 13.36
C GLY A 9 -21.08 -12.04 12.16
N LYS A 10 -22.21 -11.37 12.45
CA LYS A 10 -23.19 -10.93 11.43
C LYS A 10 -22.63 -9.93 10.41
N ASP A 11 -21.58 -9.18 10.77
CA ASP A 11 -21.00 -8.15 9.91
C ASP A 11 -19.88 -8.71 9.03
N ALA A 12 -19.49 -9.98 9.24
CA ALA A 12 -18.38 -10.62 8.55
C ALA A 12 -18.53 -10.57 7.03
N GLU A 13 -19.72 -10.86 6.52
CA GLU A 13 -19.98 -10.84 5.07
C GLU A 13 -19.79 -9.43 4.50
N SER A 14 -20.45 -8.43 5.10
CA SER A 14 -20.38 -7.05 4.61
C SER A 14 -18.97 -6.47 4.71
N LEU A 15 -18.18 -6.79 5.74
CA LEU A 15 -16.85 -6.21 5.94
C LEU A 15 -15.78 -6.89 5.11
N LEU A 16 -15.79 -8.22 5.03
CA LEU A 16 -14.75 -8.99 4.33
C LEU A 16 -14.95 -8.98 2.81
N GLN A 17 -16.18 -8.82 2.33
CA GLN A 17 -16.49 -8.75 0.90
C GLN A 17 -16.61 -7.31 0.37
N HIS A 18 -16.51 -6.29 1.23
CA HIS A 18 -16.62 -4.91 0.79
C HIS A 18 -15.55 -4.56 -0.25
N ARG A 19 -15.99 -4.10 -1.42
CA ARG A 19 -15.12 -3.52 -2.45
C ARG A 19 -15.42 -2.03 -2.57
N CYS A 20 -14.41 -1.20 -2.35
CA CYS A 20 -14.54 0.24 -2.56
C CYS A 20 -14.82 0.51 -4.06
N ILE A 21 -15.92 1.21 -4.34
CA ILE A 21 -16.32 1.64 -5.67
C ILE A 21 -16.23 3.17 -5.86
N THR A 22 -16.06 3.91 -4.77
CA THR A 22 -16.10 5.38 -4.76
C THR A 22 -14.84 6.01 -5.35
N ILE A 23 -13.67 5.43 -5.04
CA ILE A 23 -12.38 5.92 -5.54
C ILE A 23 -11.76 4.82 -6.41
N PRO A 24 -11.59 5.07 -7.72
CA PRO A 24 -10.92 4.15 -8.61
C PRO A 24 -9.49 3.81 -8.15
N SER A 25 -9.08 2.54 -8.27
CA SER A 25 -7.77 2.07 -7.78
C SER A 25 -6.59 2.66 -8.53
N ASP A 26 -6.78 3.08 -9.78
CA ASP A 26 -5.81 3.77 -10.63
C ASP A 26 -5.50 5.20 -10.17
N GLN A 27 -6.39 5.82 -9.37
CA GLN A 27 -6.13 7.13 -8.76
C GLN A 27 -5.27 7.04 -7.49
N LEU A 28 -4.92 5.83 -7.04
CA LEU A 28 -4.12 5.63 -5.84
C LEU A 28 -2.63 5.71 -6.14
N TYR A 29 -1.92 6.55 -5.40
CA TYR A 29 -0.47 6.57 -5.39
C TYR A 29 0.06 5.43 -4.52
N LEU A 30 0.22 4.26 -5.13
CA LEU A 30 0.68 3.07 -4.41
C LEU A 30 2.19 3.13 -4.12
N PRO A 31 2.63 2.63 -2.94
CA PRO A 31 4.05 2.54 -2.60
C PRO A 31 4.73 1.49 -3.48
N GLY A 32 5.42 1.95 -4.53
CA GLY A 32 6.32 1.18 -5.38
C GLY A 32 7.79 1.50 -5.10
N ALA A 33 8.69 0.89 -5.87
CA ALA A 33 10.14 1.11 -5.75
C ALA A 33 10.54 2.58 -5.99
N ASP A 34 9.76 3.29 -6.80
CA ASP A 34 9.90 4.70 -7.19
C ASP A 34 9.08 5.66 -6.31
N TYR A 35 8.38 5.18 -5.28
CA TYR A 35 7.40 5.98 -4.53
C TYR A 35 8.01 7.18 -3.80
N VAL A 36 9.21 7.03 -3.26
CA VAL A 36 9.90 8.15 -2.61
C VAL A 36 10.20 9.25 -3.62
N ASP A 37 10.68 8.87 -4.80
CA ASP A 37 11.01 9.81 -5.88
C ASP A 37 9.76 10.45 -6.50
N ARG A 38 8.70 9.65 -6.76
CA ARG A 38 7.47 10.09 -7.42
C ARG A 38 6.54 10.91 -6.54
N VAL A 39 6.53 10.68 -5.22
CA VAL A 39 5.52 11.26 -4.31
C VAL A 39 6.14 12.03 -3.15
N MET A 40 7.26 11.56 -2.57
CA MET A 40 7.77 12.13 -1.31
C MET A 40 8.80 13.25 -1.50
N VAL A 41 9.51 13.31 -2.63
CA VAL A 41 10.54 14.34 -2.88
C VAL A 41 9.98 15.76 -2.77
N ASP A 42 8.79 16.01 -3.32
CA ASP A 42 8.21 17.35 -3.36
C ASP A 42 7.61 17.82 -2.02
N ASN A 43 7.58 16.96 -0.99
CA ASN A 43 6.94 17.25 0.29
C ASN A 43 7.78 18.09 1.26
N ASN A 44 8.78 18.83 0.79
CA ASN A 44 9.70 19.64 1.61
C ASN A 44 10.31 18.84 2.79
N ARG A 45 10.78 17.62 2.52
CA ARG A 45 11.40 16.73 3.51
C ARG A 45 12.93 16.76 3.37
N PRO A 46 13.69 16.79 4.48
CA PRO A 46 15.13 16.73 4.39
C PRO A 46 15.60 15.36 3.86
N PRO A 47 16.74 15.28 3.15
CA PRO A 47 17.22 14.05 2.51
C PRO A 47 17.37 12.85 3.46
N ALA A 48 17.72 13.09 4.72
CA ALA A 48 17.82 12.04 5.74
C ALA A 48 16.48 11.35 6.00
N VAL A 49 15.37 12.09 5.96
CA VAL A 49 14.02 11.56 6.13
C VAL A 49 13.62 10.74 4.90
N LEU A 50 13.90 11.25 3.69
CA LEU A 50 13.62 10.53 2.44
C LEU A 50 14.34 9.18 2.40
N ARG A 51 15.62 9.12 2.80
CA ARG A 51 16.39 7.88 2.91
C ARG A 51 15.79 6.88 3.90
N ASN A 52 15.34 7.36 5.06
CA ASN A 52 14.70 6.49 6.06
C ASN A 52 13.36 5.96 5.57
N MET A 53 12.57 6.78 4.85
CA MET A 53 11.33 6.35 4.21
C MET A 53 11.60 5.29 3.14
N GLN A 54 12.65 5.45 2.33
CA GLN A 54 13.06 4.43 1.35
C GLN A 54 13.37 3.09 2.02
N THR A 55 14.09 3.09 3.14
CA THR A 55 14.37 1.85 3.90
C THR A 55 13.09 1.19 4.41
N LEU A 56 12.14 1.99 4.90
CA LEU A 56 10.84 1.51 5.38
C LEU A 56 10.04 0.85 4.27
N TYR A 57 9.98 1.44 3.08
CA TYR A 57 9.25 0.88 1.94
C TYR A 57 9.97 -0.30 1.28
N ASN A 58 11.27 -0.45 1.50
CA ASN A 58 12.05 -1.57 0.95
C ASN A 58 12.11 -2.80 1.87
N THR A 59 11.65 -2.71 3.12
CA THR A 59 11.87 -3.77 4.13
C THR A 59 10.62 -4.12 4.96
N GLY A 60 10.64 -5.30 5.61
CA GLY A 60 9.57 -5.74 6.52
C GLY A 60 8.23 -5.98 5.80
N ARG A 61 7.12 -5.74 6.49
CA ARG A 61 5.75 -5.93 5.95
C ARG A 61 5.33 -4.86 4.94
N LEU A 62 6.10 -3.76 4.85
CA LEU A 62 5.93 -2.72 3.85
C LEU A 62 6.85 -2.93 2.64
N GLY A 63 7.91 -3.72 2.83
CA GLY A 63 8.77 -4.24 1.77
C GLY A 63 8.07 -5.35 1.01
N GLY A 64 7.89 -5.16 -0.30
CA GLY A 64 7.24 -6.14 -1.17
C GLY A 64 6.02 -5.63 -1.92
N ASN A 65 5.60 -4.37 -1.69
CA ASN A 65 4.61 -3.70 -2.56
C ASN A 65 5.17 -3.35 -3.97
N ARG A 66 6.19 -4.10 -4.42
CA ARG A 66 6.54 -4.23 -5.83
C ARG A 66 5.40 -4.97 -6.50
N LEU A 67 4.30 -4.27 -6.78
CA LEU A 67 3.39 -4.72 -7.83
C LEU A 67 4.27 -5.03 -9.04
N PRO A 68 4.22 -6.26 -9.58
CA PRO A 68 4.96 -6.55 -10.78
C PRO A 68 4.52 -5.54 -11.83
N PHE A 69 5.51 -4.85 -12.40
CA PHE A 69 5.31 -4.14 -13.65
C PHE A 69 4.45 -5.03 -14.55
N HIS A 70 3.39 -4.45 -15.12
CA HIS A 70 2.83 -4.91 -16.37
C HIS A 70 4.01 -5.06 -17.36
N SER A 71 4.56 -6.27 -17.50
CA SER A 71 5.30 -6.69 -18.69
C SER A 71 4.32 -7.46 -19.57
N ALA A 72 3.40 -6.72 -20.19
CA ALA A 72 2.84 -7.12 -21.46
C ALA A 72 3.82 -6.61 -22.53
N GLY A 73 4.52 -7.55 -23.16
CA GLY A 73 5.57 -7.32 -24.15
C GLY A 73 6.29 -8.63 -24.41
#